data_AF-A0A7J6W1L5-F1
#
_entry.id   AF-A0A7J6W1L5-F1
#
_cell.length_a   1.000
_cell.length_b   1.000
_cell.length_c   1.000
_cell.angle_alpha   90.00
_cell.angle_beta   90.00
_cell.angle_gamma   90.00
#
_symmetry.space_group_name_H-M   'P 1'
#
loop_
_entity.id
_entity.type
_entity.pdbx_description
1 polymer ?
#
loop_
_entity_poly.entity_id
_entity_poly.type
_entity_poly.pdbx_seq_one_letter_code
_entity_poly.pdbx_strand_id
1 'polypeptide(L)'
;MTEANVVIYDVIISNMCRVGKLIEAKELFYSLPTKGLQHDTRIYTTMINGFCKAGMLNNAQLMFEEMVQKGITPDDHTFNIIVQAFLKSNDIHKALQYLNTMDERAVLRHAETVSIIMHMLADDYPNHESRDRLRNYFLK
;
A
#
# COMPACT_ATOMS: atom_id res chain seq x y z
N MET A 1 4.32 -11.75 25.55
CA MET A 1 2.88 -11.36 25.66
C MET A 1 2.48 -10.20 24.74
N THR A 2 3.40 -9.54 24.03
CA THR A 2 3.12 -8.34 23.21
C THR A 2 2.58 -8.64 21.81
N GLU A 3 3.04 -9.71 21.17
CA GLU A 3 2.71 -10.05 19.77
C GLU A 3 1.22 -10.34 19.56
N ALA A 4 0.59 -11.11 20.46
CA ALA A 4 -0.84 -11.40 20.40
C ALA A 4 -1.71 -10.12 20.46
N ASN A 5 -1.26 -9.09 21.17
CA ASN A 5 -1.99 -7.83 21.27
C ASN A 5 -1.93 -7.03 19.96
N VAL A 6 -0.77 -7.01 19.28
CA VAL A 6 -0.63 -6.35 17.97
C VAL A 6 -1.52 -7.00 16.92
N VAL A 7 -1.63 -8.34 16.92
CA VAL A 7 -2.53 -9.07 16.01
C VAL A 7 -3.99 -8.70 16.25
N ILE A 8 -4.44 -8.62 17.51
CA ILE A 8 -5.82 -8.23 17.82
C ILE A 8 -6.12 -6.80 17.33
N TYR A 9 -5.23 -5.85 17.60
CA TYR A 9 -5.44 -4.47 17.16
C TYR A 9 -5.44 -4.32 15.64
N ASP A 10 -4.57 -5.05 14.94
CA ASP A 10 -4.58 -5.09 13.47
C ASP A 10 -5.91 -5.64 12.93
N VAL A 11 -6.47 -6.70 13.53
CA VAL A 11 -7.81 -7.22 13.14
C VAL A 11 -8.91 -6.19 13.37
N ILE A 12 -8.86 -5.45 14.48
CA ILE A 12 -9.86 -4.40 14.78
C ILE A 12 -9.73 -3.26 13.75
N ILE A 13 -8.51 -2.78 13.52
CA ILE A 13 -8.23 -1.70 12.55
C ILE A 13 -8.64 -2.13 11.14
N SER A 14 -8.30 -3.34 10.72
CA SER A 14 -8.69 -3.92 9.43
C SER A 14 -10.21 -3.95 9.27
N ASN A 15 -10.94 -4.36 10.31
CA ASN A 15 -12.40 -4.33 10.29
C ASN A 15 -12.96 -2.90 10.21
N MET A 16 -12.39 -1.96 10.96
CA MET A 16 -12.78 -0.54 10.91
C MET A 16 -12.59 0.04 9.50
N CYS A 17 -11.43 -0.22 8.87
CA CYS A 17 -11.17 0.13 7.48
C CYS A 17 -12.22 -0.46 6.53
N ARG A 18 -12.57 -1.74 6.71
CA ARG A 18 -13.55 -2.44 5.86
C ARG A 18 -14.96 -1.84 5.96
N VAL A 19 -15.36 -1.35 7.13
CA VAL A 19 -16.67 -0.72 7.33
C VAL A 19 -16.66 0.81 7.12
N GLY A 20 -15.55 1.36 6.60
CA GLY A 20 -15.43 2.78 6.27
C GLY A 20 -15.11 3.70 7.47
N LYS A 21 -14.84 3.15 8.65
CA LYS A 21 -14.47 3.89 9.87
C LYS A 21 -12.98 4.24 9.88
N LEU A 22 -12.52 4.94 8.84
CA LEU A 22 -11.10 5.20 8.62
C LEU A 22 -10.51 6.19 9.61
N ILE A 23 -11.32 7.12 10.13
CA ILE A 23 -10.88 8.09 11.15
C ILE A 23 -10.62 7.34 12.45
N GLU A 24 -11.58 6.53 12.91
CA GLU A 24 -11.45 5.75 14.14
C GLU A 24 -10.33 4.69 14.02
N ALA A 25 -10.16 4.10 12.84
CA ALA A 25 -9.05 3.21 12.55
C ALA A 25 -7.69 3.92 12.74
N LYS A 26 -7.57 5.15 12.21
CA LYS A 26 -6.36 5.97 12.32
C LYS A 26 -6.10 6.42 13.76
N GLU A 27 -7.13 6.80 14.50
CA GLU A 27 -7.03 7.14 15.93
C GLU A 27 -6.54 5.94 16.75
N LEU A 28 -7.14 4.76 16.53
CA LEU A 28 -6.73 3.54 17.19
C LEU A 28 -5.28 3.18 16.84
N PHE A 29 -4.91 3.29 15.57
CA PHE A 29 -3.54 3.10 15.09
C PHE A 29 -2.54 3.97 15.86
N TYR A 30 -2.77 5.28 15.98
CA TYR A 30 -1.86 6.17 16.71
C TYR A 30 -1.90 6.00 18.23
N SER A 31 -2.94 5.36 18.78
CA SER A 31 -3.02 5.04 20.21
C SER A 31 -2.16 3.83 20.62
N LEU A 32 -1.70 3.00 19.68
CA LEU A 32 -0.98 1.75 20.02
C LEU A 32 0.31 1.96 20.82
N PRO A 33 1.16 2.97 20.51
CA PRO A 33 2.35 3.24 21.32
C PRO A 33 2.04 3.56 22.79
N THR A 34 0.93 4.24 23.08
CA THR A 34 0.54 4.55 24.47
C THR A 34 0.09 3.30 25.24
N LYS A 35 -0.20 2.21 24.52
CA LYS A 35 -0.53 0.88 25.05
C LYS A 35 0.69 -0.05 25.11
N GLY A 36 1.90 0.48 24.86
CA GLY A 36 3.15 -0.29 24.85
C GLY A 36 3.32 -1.18 23.61
N LEU A 37 2.63 -0.88 22.51
CA LEU A 37 2.70 -1.63 21.26
C LEU A 37 3.39 -0.80 20.19
N GLN A 38 4.32 -1.42 19.45
CA GLN A 38 5.00 -0.78 18.34
C GLN A 38 4.31 -1.12 17.01
N HIS A 39 4.34 -0.18 16.09
CA HIS A 39 3.88 -0.41 14.72
C HIS A 39 4.85 -1.33 13.99
N ASP A 40 4.30 -2.25 13.21
CA ASP A 40 5.05 -3.13 12.31
C ASP A 40 4.62 -2.89 10.85
N THR A 41 5.26 -3.59 9.91
CA THR A 41 4.93 -3.51 8.48
C THR A 41 3.46 -3.85 8.21
N ARG A 42 2.92 -4.85 8.90
CA ARG A 42 1.57 -5.36 8.69
C ARG A 42 0.51 -4.30 9.01
N ILE A 43 0.59 -3.65 10.17
CA ILE A 43 -0.43 -2.68 10.57
C ILE A 43 -0.39 -1.39 9.76
N TYR A 44 0.79 -0.96 9.30
CA TYR A 44 0.91 0.11 8.30
C TYR A 44 0.23 -0.27 6.99
N THR A 45 0.51 -1.48 6.50
CA THR A 45 -0.08 -2.01 5.26
C THR A 45 -1.61 -2.08 5.35
N THR A 46 -2.16 -2.47 6.51
CA THR A 46 -3.61 -2.46 6.78
C THR A 46 -4.20 -1.05 6.62
N MET A 47 -3.57 -0.02 7.20
CA MET A 47 -4.04 1.36 7.08
C MET A 47 -3.92 1.89 5.65
N ILE A 48 -2.79 1.65 4.99
CA ILE A 48 -2.55 2.02 3.58
C ILE A 48 -3.64 1.41 2.70
N ASN A 49 -3.91 0.11 2.84
CA ASN A 49 -4.96 -0.58 2.08
C ASN A 49 -6.35 0.01 2.35
N GLY A 50 -6.66 0.35 3.60
CA GLY A 50 -7.91 1.02 3.97
C GLY A 50 -8.11 2.33 3.22
N PHE A 51 -7.09 3.20 3.22
CA PHE A 51 -7.15 4.47 2.49
C PHE A 51 -7.21 4.28 0.97
N CYS A 52 -6.43 3.34 0.41
CA CYS A 52 -6.46 3.01 -1.01
C CYS A 52 -7.86 2.56 -1.46
N LYS A 53 -8.50 1.66 -0.72
CA LYS A 53 -9.86 1.16 -1.03
C LYS A 53 -10.93 2.24 -0.95
N ALA A 54 -10.74 3.26 -0.12
CA ALA A 54 -11.62 4.41 -0.03
C ALA A 54 -11.29 5.53 -1.04
N GLY A 55 -10.31 5.34 -1.93
CA GLY A 55 -9.86 6.36 -2.89
C GLY A 55 -9.12 7.54 -2.25
N MET A 56 -8.76 7.44 -0.97
CA MET A 56 -8.08 8.50 -0.21
C MET A 56 -6.56 8.42 -0.41
N LEU A 57 -6.11 8.48 -1.67
CA LEU A 57 -4.71 8.17 -2.04
C LEU A 57 -3.67 9.08 -1.40
N ASN A 58 -4.00 10.35 -1.13
CA ASN A 58 -3.11 11.25 -0.39
C ASN A 58 -2.83 10.74 1.04
N ASN A 59 -3.85 10.21 1.73
CA ASN A 59 -3.66 9.64 3.06
C ASN A 59 -2.87 8.32 3.00
N ALA A 60 -3.10 7.49 1.98
CA ALA A 60 -2.31 6.28 1.76
C ALA A 60 -0.82 6.60 1.56
N GLN A 61 -0.51 7.61 0.74
CA GLN A 61 0.86 8.09 0.53
C GLN A 61 1.48 8.63 1.82
N LEU A 62 0.77 9.44 2.60
CA LEU A 62 1.27 9.94 3.89
C LEU A 62 1.60 8.79 4.88
N MET A 63 0.76 7.75 4.94
CA MET A 63 1.02 6.58 5.77
C MET A 63 2.27 5.82 5.31
N PHE A 64 2.47 5.68 3.99
CA PHE A 64 3.67 5.05 3.42
C PHE A 64 4.94 5.86 3.72
N GLU A 65 4.89 7.17 3.55
CA GLU A 65 6.01 8.06 3.86
C GLU A 65 6.37 8.02 5.35
N GLU A 66 5.37 8.04 6.23
CA GLU A 66 5.57 7.91 7.68
C GLU A 66 6.23 6.57 8.06
N MET A 67 5.76 5.48 7.45
CA MET A 67 6.34 4.14 7.62
C MET A 67 7.84 4.12 7.30
N VAL A 68 8.22 4.69 6.15
CA VAL A 68 9.62 4.80 5.71
C VAL A 68 10.43 5.70 6.65
N GLN A 69 9.89 6.85 7.05
CA GLN A 69 10.57 7.79 7.96
C GLN A 69 10.85 7.17 9.33
N LYS A 70 9.98 6.27 9.79
CA LYS A 70 10.19 5.50 11.03
C LYS A 70 11.13 4.30 10.88
N GLY A 71 11.71 4.10 9.70
CA GLY A 71 12.60 2.97 9.42
C GLY A 71 11.89 1.61 9.31
N ILE A 72 10.56 1.60 9.19
CA ILE A 72 9.78 0.38 8.98
C ILE A 72 9.79 0.10 7.47
N THR A 73 10.26 -1.09 7.10
CA THR A 73 10.47 -1.42 5.67
C THR A 73 9.15 -1.86 5.03
N PRO A 74 8.67 -1.16 3.97
CA PRO A 74 7.53 -1.62 3.19
C PRO A 74 7.86 -2.94 2.50
N ASP A 75 6.93 -3.89 2.55
CA ASP A 75 7.05 -5.15 1.83
C ASP A 75 6.43 -5.06 0.43
N ASP A 76 6.57 -6.13 -0.34
CA ASP A 76 5.99 -6.28 -1.67
C ASP A 76 4.47 -6.09 -1.66
N HIS A 77 3.78 -6.60 -0.63
CA HIS A 77 2.33 -6.40 -0.47
C HIS A 77 1.96 -4.92 -0.35
N THR A 78 2.73 -4.15 0.44
CA THR A 78 2.55 -2.71 0.63
C THR A 78 2.67 -1.96 -0.70
N PHE A 79 3.71 -2.25 -1.48
CA PHE A 79 3.92 -1.66 -2.80
C PHE A 79 2.79 -2.04 -3.78
N ASN A 80 2.42 -3.32 -3.80
CA ASN A 80 1.36 -3.83 -4.67
C ASN A 80 0.02 -3.10 -4.43
N ILE A 81 -0.36 -2.88 -3.16
CA ILE A 81 -1.57 -2.14 -2.80
C ILE A 81 -1.54 -0.72 -3.37
N ILE A 82 -0.45 0.01 -3.15
CA ILE A 82 -0.34 1.41 -3.57
C ILE A 82 -0.31 1.53 -5.09
N VAL A 83 0.49 0.70 -5.77
CA VAL A 83 0.59 0.69 -7.23
C VAL A 83 -0.78 0.40 -7.85
N GLN A 84 -1.49 -0.63 -7.39
CA GLN A 84 -2.85 -0.91 -7.86
C GLN A 84 -3.79 0.29 -7.66
N ALA A 85 -3.71 0.96 -6.52
CA ALA A 85 -4.58 2.07 -6.19
C ALA A 85 -4.38 3.27 -7.13
N PHE A 86 -3.12 3.65 -7.40
CA PHE A 86 -2.81 4.73 -8.35
C PHE A 86 -3.13 4.37 -9.79
N LEU A 87 -2.99 3.10 -10.18
CA LEU A 87 -3.39 2.64 -11.51
C LEU A 87 -4.91 2.72 -11.70
N LYS A 88 -5.69 2.30 -10.68
CA LYS A 88 -7.16 2.43 -10.69
C LYS A 88 -7.62 3.89 -10.74
N SER A 89 -6.82 4.83 -10.24
CA SER A 89 -7.07 6.26 -10.38
C SER A 89 -6.45 6.89 -11.64
N ASN A 90 -5.90 6.08 -12.55
CA ASN A 90 -5.19 6.51 -13.77
C ASN A 90 -3.99 7.44 -13.53
N ASP A 91 -3.39 7.42 -12.34
CA ASP A 91 -2.16 8.15 -12.03
C ASP A 91 -0.94 7.24 -12.24
N ILE A 92 -0.58 7.08 -13.51
CA ILE A 92 0.54 6.22 -13.93
C ILE A 92 1.87 6.75 -13.44
N HIS A 93 2.01 8.08 -13.37
CA HIS A 93 3.25 8.69 -12.92
C HIS A 93 3.57 8.25 -11.49
N LYS A 94 2.58 8.33 -10.58
CA LYS A 94 2.73 7.81 -9.22
C LYS A 94 2.95 6.31 -9.19
N ALA A 95 2.18 5.54 -9.96
CA ALA A 95 2.37 4.08 -10.01
C ALA A 95 3.80 3.69 -10.41
N LEU A 96 4.36 4.31 -11.45
CA LEU A 96 5.74 4.10 -11.88
C LEU A 96 6.76 4.58 -10.82
N GLN A 97 6.49 5.69 -10.13
CA GLN A 97 7.35 6.16 -9.04
C GLN A 97 7.49 5.09 -7.94
N TYR A 98 6.39 4.45 -7.53
CA TYR A 98 6.42 3.38 -6.54
C TYR A 98 7.10 2.10 -7.05
N LEU A 99 6.92 1.74 -8.33
CA LEU A 99 7.64 0.61 -8.93
C LEU A 99 9.16 0.83 -8.97
N ASN A 100 9.61 2.02 -9.35
CA ASN A 100 11.03 2.38 -9.28
C ASN A 100 11.55 2.30 -7.84
N THR A 101 10.79 2.83 -6.89
CA THR A 101 11.15 2.78 -5.46
C THR A 101 11.26 1.34 -4.94
N MET A 102 10.41 0.43 -5.45
CA MET A 102 10.47 -1.00 -5.11
C MET A 102 11.76 -1.65 -5.65
N ASP A 103 12.14 -1.32 -6.89
CA ASP A 103 13.35 -1.84 -7.55
C ASP A 103 14.63 -1.30 -6.88
N GLU A 104 14.68 0.00 -6.56
CA GLU A 104 15.80 0.63 -5.85
C GLU A 104 16.04 0.02 -4.46
N ARG A 105 14.97 -0.42 -3.79
CA ARG A 105 15.03 -1.04 -2.45
C ARG A 105 15.31 -2.54 -2.48
N ALA A 106 15.56 -3.12 -3.67
CA ALA A 106 15.78 -4.56 -3.87
C ALA A 106 14.67 -5.44 -3.26
N VAL A 107 13.44 -4.92 -3.17
CA VAL A 107 12.29 -5.69 -2.71
C VAL A 107 11.92 -6.67 -3.82
N LEU A 108 12.01 -7.98 -3.53
CA LEU A 108 11.72 -9.03 -4.52
C LEU A 108 10.30 -8.88 -5.06
N ARG A 109 10.17 -8.68 -6.37
CA ARG A 109 8.90 -8.78 -7.09
C ARG A 109 8.42 -10.22 -7.06
N HIS A 110 7.56 -10.60 -6.11
CA HIS A 110 6.92 -11.91 -6.15
C HIS A 110 5.89 -11.98 -7.29
N ALA A 111 5.47 -13.20 -7.65
CA ALA A 111 4.58 -13.46 -8.79
C ALA A 111 3.26 -12.66 -8.76
N GLU A 112 2.81 -12.21 -7.60
CA GLU A 112 1.63 -11.35 -7.44
C GLU A 112 1.81 -9.97 -8.08
N THR A 113 3.00 -9.36 -7.98
CA THR A 113 3.32 -8.09 -8.66
C THR A 113 3.24 -8.24 -10.17
N VAL A 114 3.73 -9.36 -10.71
CA VAL A 114 3.65 -9.69 -12.16
C VAL A 114 2.21 -9.98 -12.60
N SER A 115 1.41 -10.61 -11.76
CA SER A 115 -0.02 -10.86 -12.01
C SER A 115 -0.84 -9.56 -12.03
N ILE A 116 -0.55 -8.63 -11.11
CA ILE A 116 -1.10 -7.28 -11.12
C ILE A 116 -0.74 -6.57 -12.42
N ILE A 117 0.52 -6.68 -12.86
CA ILE A 117 1.00 -6.14 -14.15
C ILE A 117 0.33 -6.79 -15.37
N MET A 118 0.06 -8.09 -15.33
CA MET A 118 -0.67 -8.80 -16.39
C MET A 118 -2.15 -8.39 -16.44
N HIS A 119 -2.82 -8.29 -15.28
CA HIS A 119 -4.18 -7.76 -15.22
C HIS A 119 -4.27 -6.30 -15.69
N MET A 120 -3.25 -5.47 -15.38
CA MET A 120 -3.12 -4.09 -15.87
C MET A 120 -2.97 -3.98 -17.40
N LEU A 121 -2.49 -5.04 -18.06
CA LEU A 121 -2.40 -5.12 -19.53
C LEU A 121 -3.58 -5.86 -20.14
N ALA A 122 -4.42 -6.53 -19.36
CA ALA A 122 -5.57 -7.30 -19.86
C ALA A 122 -6.89 -6.53 -19.76
N ASP A 123 -7.06 -5.66 -18.76
CA ASP A 123 -8.28 -4.89 -18.55
C ASP A 123 -8.28 -3.56 -19.34
N ASP A 124 -9.48 -2.98 -19.54
CA ASP A 124 -9.76 -1.72 -20.27
C ASP A 124 -9.26 -0.45 -19.53
N TYR A 125 -8.36 -0.64 -18.57
CA TYR A 125 -7.65 0.38 -17.80
C TYR A 125 -6.19 -0.12 -17.61
N PRO A 126 -5.16 0.72 -17.83
CA PRO A 126 -5.23 2.16 -18.07
C PRO A 126 -5.29 2.50 -19.58
N ASN A 127 -5.48 3.78 -19.91
CA ASN A 127 -5.61 4.26 -21.30
C ASN A 127 -4.39 3.87 -22.20
N HIS A 128 -4.51 3.99 -23.53
CA HIS A 128 -3.46 3.54 -24.47
C HIS A 128 -2.07 4.14 -24.16
N GLU A 129 -2.01 5.44 -23.84
CA GLU A 129 -0.75 6.13 -23.50
C GLU A 129 -0.13 5.56 -22.20
N SER A 130 -0.96 5.30 -21.21
CA SER A 130 -0.57 4.66 -19.95
C SER A 130 0.01 3.26 -20.17
N ARG A 131 -0.57 2.49 -21.09
CA ARG A 131 -0.08 1.15 -21.45
C ARG A 131 1.28 1.22 -22.14
N ASP A 132 1.49 2.18 -23.04
CA ASP A 132 2.77 2.38 -23.72
C ASP A 132 3.88 2.77 -22.75
N ARG A 133 3.60 3.66 -21.78
CA ARG A 133 4.56 4.04 -20.73
C ARG A 133 4.93 2.86 -19.84
N LEU A 134 3.95 2.05 -19.44
CA LEU A 134 4.20 0.83 -18.65
C LEU A 134 5.01 -0.19 -19.45
N ARG A 135 4.68 -0.42 -20.72
CA ARG A 135 5.43 -1.31 -21.60
C ARG A 135 6.89 -0.89 -21.74
N ASN A 136 7.15 0.41 -21.91
CA ASN A 136 8.52 0.93 -22.01
C ASN A 136 9.32 0.80 -20.71
N TYR A 137 8.68 0.83 -19.55
CA TYR A 137 9.34 0.59 -18.26
C TYR A 137 9.94 -0.83 -18.17
N PHE A 138 9.23 -1.84 -18.68
CA PHE A 138 9.64 -3.25 -18.57
C PHE A 138 10.57 -3.73 -19.71
N LEU A 139 10.70 -2.98 -20.79
CA LEU A 139 11.61 -3.29 -21.89
C LEU A 139 13.02 -2.70 -21.70
N LYS A 140 13.26 -1.98 -20.59
CA LYS A 140 14.58 -1.56 -20.12
C LYS A 140 15.15 -2.59 -19.15
#